data_AF-A0A354IZW4-F1
#
_entry.id   AF-A0A354IZW4-F1
#
_cell.length_a   1.000
_cell.length_b   1.000
_cell.length_c   1.000
_cell.angle_alpha   90.00
_cell.angle_beta   90.00
_cell.angle_gamma   90.00
#
_symmetry.space_group_name_H-M   'P 1'
#
loop_
_entity.id
_entity.type
_entity.pdbx_description
1 polymer ?
#
loop_
_entity_poly.entity_id
_entity_poly.type
_entity_poly.pdbx_seq_one_letter_code
_entity_poly.pdbx_strand_id
1 'polypeptide(L)'
;MLASTILATPDSRLDMAHAALDAIQRTQAVVEFDMQGHVLHANQNFLDAMGYTLGEIVGHHHRLFCAADYVASDAYLAFWDALGSGYPSQGEYMRLGRDGVPVWLQASYNPVFDGAGRPAKVIKFATNITQSRLQQAENAAKIDAIDRVQAVIEFGLDGSILHANAKFLDTLGYSLEELRGQHHRLFCEPAYAASPEYALFWAHLGKGEVHAGQFKRRHKSGRDVWISASYNPVFGPDGKPCKVIKYATDITEETLRNADYEGKNQAIDRVQAVIEFDLQGRVLTANSNFLDAMGYTLDEIRGQHHRMFCDPALAGSSEYLAFWDRLGRGEFNAGEYRRVTRAGKEVWLLASYNPIFDADGKPIKIVKFATDITQQKRQDTEVKGKLESIGRSQAVIEFDLRGNVLNANDNFLRTMGYTSDEVAGAHHSMFCDPALVRSAAYRHFWANLAQGQFQSGRFQRRGKHDADIWIVATYNPILDVNGKPYKVVKFAMDVTEQVHREELVSAKVKAIAGVLSELTQSIAAIAQGSQQSSELATRTQQDAAEGSKLLARSRQSIGAIQQASGNVREIIDTISDIAGQTHLLAFNAAIEAARAG
;
A
#
# COMPACT_ATOMS: atom_id res chain seq x y z
N MET A 1 -39.07 82.52 -80.65
CA MET A 1 -39.42 83.45 -79.54
C MET A 1 -39.82 82.57 -78.36
N LEU A 2 -39.18 82.54 -77.20
CA LEU A 2 -38.32 83.48 -76.51
C LEU A 2 -37.11 82.74 -75.92
N ALA A 3 -35.91 83.27 -76.16
CA ALA A 3 -34.71 82.94 -75.40
C ALA A 3 -34.78 83.72 -74.08
N SER A 4 -34.96 83.03 -72.95
CA SER A 4 -34.81 83.62 -71.63
C SER A 4 -33.37 83.45 -71.16
N THR A 5 -32.56 84.44 -71.51
CA THR A 5 -31.21 84.67 -71.00
C THR A 5 -31.29 84.94 -69.50
N ILE A 6 -30.96 83.95 -68.67
CA ILE A 6 -30.70 84.18 -67.24
C ILE A 6 -29.30 84.81 -67.16
N LEU A 7 -29.27 86.14 -67.21
CA LEU A 7 -28.15 86.92 -66.71
C LEU A 7 -28.17 86.76 -65.18
N ALA A 8 -27.32 85.89 -64.65
CA ALA A 8 -26.99 85.90 -63.24
C ALA A 8 -26.39 87.27 -62.90
N THR A 9 -27.12 88.07 -62.12
CA THR A 9 -26.58 89.29 -61.51
C THR A 9 -25.41 88.91 -60.59
N PRO A 10 -24.33 89.73 -60.52
CA PRO A 10 -23.15 89.44 -59.71
C PRO A 10 -23.44 89.13 -58.23
N ASP A 11 -24.55 89.66 -57.68
CA ASP A 11 -25.00 89.45 -56.30
C ASP A 11 -25.34 87.98 -55.99
N SER A 12 -25.98 87.26 -56.91
CA SER A 12 -26.50 85.92 -56.62
C SER A 12 -25.40 84.87 -56.37
N ARG A 13 -24.22 85.03 -57.00
CA ARG A 13 -23.08 84.12 -56.79
C ARG A 13 -22.38 84.37 -55.46
N LEU A 14 -22.31 85.63 -55.03
CA LEU A 14 -21.73 85.99 -53.74
C LEU A 14 -22.63 85.49 -52.60
N ASP A 15 -23.94 85.66 -52.74
CA ASP A 15 -24.92 85.13 -51.78
C ASP A 15 -24.87 83.61 -51.69
N MET A 16 -24.75 82.91 -52.81
CA MET A 16 -24.59 81.45 -52.81
C MET A 16 -23.26 80.99 -52.20
N ALA A 17 -22.17 81.73 -52.39
CA ALA A 17 -20.87 81.43 -51.79
C ALA A 17 -20.89 81.61 -50.26
N HIS A 18 -21.54 82.67 -49.77
CA HIS A 18 -21.77 82.87 -48.34
C HIS A 18 -22.67 81.76 -47.76
N ALA A 19 -23.78 81.43 -48.43
CA ALA A 19 -24.67 80.37 -47.98
C ALA A 19 -23.99 78.98 -47.93
N ALA A 20 -23.09 78.69 -48.88
CA ALA A 20 -22.31 77.45 -48.88
C ALA A 20 -21.29 77.41 -47.72
N LEU A 21 -20.61 78.52 -47.45
CA LEU A 21 -19.67 78.62 -46.32
C LEU A 21 -20.42 78.49 -44.99
N ASP A 22 -21.58 79.14 -44.84
CA ASP A 22 -22.44 79.03 -43.66
C ASP A 22 -22.89 77.58 -43.42
N ALA A 23 -23.24 76.84 -44.49
CA ALA A 23 -23.61 75.43 -44.38
C ALA A 23 -22.47 74.55 -43.84
N ILE A 24 -21.23 74.80 -44.28
CA ILE A 24 -20.04 74.12 -43.76
C ILE A 24 -19.80 74.52 -42.30
N GLN A 25 -19.88 75.82 -41.98
CA GLN A 25 -19.68 76.33 -40.62
C GLN A 25 -20.70 75.81 -39.61
N ARG A 26 -21.90 75.36 -40.04
CA ARG A 26 -22.87 74.70 -39.15
C ARG A 26 -22.44 73.31 -38.71
N THR A 27 -21.66 72.60 -39.52
CA THR A 27 -21.33 71.17 -39.28
C THR A 27 -19.87 70.93 -38.93
N GLN A 28 -18.98 71.86 -39.24
CA GLN A 28 -17.55 71.74 -38.98
C GLN A 28 -17.05 72.80 -37.99
N ALA A 29 -15.97 72.49 -37.28
CA ALA A 29 -15.23 73.47 -36.51
C ALA A 29 -14.41 74.35 -37.46
N VAL A 30 -14.58 75.68 -37.36
CA VAL A 30 -13.93 76.65 -38.24
C VAL A 30 -13.26 77.73 -37.41
N VAL A 31 -12.01 78.04 -37.74
CA VAL A 31 -11.26 79.16 -37.18
C VAL A 31 -10.48 79.86 -38.29
N GLU A 32 -10.47 81.18 -38.25
CA GLU A 32 -9.78 82.04 -39.20
C GLU A 32 -8.58 82.70 -38.54
N PHE A 33 -7.48 82.78 -39.27
CA PHE A 33 -6.26 83.44 -38.85
C PHE A 33 -5.85 84.51 -39.86
N ASP A 34 -5.24 85.59 -39.39
CA ASP A 34 -4.47 86.48 -40.26
C ASP A 34 -3.21 85.76 -40.80
N MET A 35 -2.50 86.42 -41.72
CA MET A 35 -1.28 85.85 -42.31
C MET A 35 -0.09 85.78 -41.32
N GLN A 36 -0.21 86.42 -40.15
CA GLN A 36 0.75 86.33 -39.04
C GLN A 36 0.36 85.22 -38.04
N GLY A 37 -0.77 84.55 -38.26
CA GLY A 37 -1.28 83.46 -37.44
C GLY A 37 -2.10 83.88 -36.22
N HIS A 38 -2.55 85.14 -36.10
CA HIS A 38 -3.48 85.57 -35.06
C HIS A 38 -4.92 85.23 -35.41
N VAL A 39 -5.69 84.75 -34.44
CA VAL A 39 -7.09 84.39 -34.64
C VAL A 39 -7.92 85.65 -34.94
N LEU A 40 -8.60 85.64 -36.07
CA LEU A 40 -9.57 86.66 -36.47
C LEU A 40 -10.96 86.33 -35.95
N HIS A 41 -11.37 85.07 -36.10
CA HIS A 41 -12.69 84.58 -35.73
C HIS A 41 -12.69 83.06 -35.55
N ALA A 42 -13.63 82.52 -34.77
CA ALA A 42 -13.89 81.09 -34.69
C ALA A 42 -15.39 80.85 -34.45
N ASN A 43 -15.93 79.80 -35.06
CA ASN A 43 -17.33 79.42 -34.86
C ASN A 43 -17.52 78.62 -33.57
N GLN A 44 -18.78 78.45 -33.15
CA GLN A 44 -19.11 77.73 -31.91
C GLN A 44 -18.58 76.29 -31.89
N ASN A 45 -18.62 75.57 -33.03
CA ASN A 45 -18.09 74.21 -33.13
C ASN A 45 -16.60 74.13 -32.80
N PHE A 46 -15.79 75.12 -33.21
CA PHE A 46 -14.37 75.18 -32.85
C PHE A 46 -14.16 75.51 -31.38
N LEU A 47 -14.92 76.48 -30.88
CA LEU A 47 -14.89 76.90 -29.48
C LEU A 47 -15.22 75.74 -28.54
N ASP A 48 -16.30 75.00 -28.83
CA ASP A 48 -16.73 73.83 -28.07
C ASP A 48 -15.68 72.70 -28.13
N ALA A 49 -15.12 72.45 -29.31
CA ALA A 49 -14.09 71.41 -29.49
C ALA A 49 -12.80 71.71 -28.72
N MET A 50 -12.43 73.00 -28.60
CA MET A 50 -11.19 73.44 -27.95
C MET A 50 -11.39 73.92 -26.50
N GLY A 51 -12.63 74.08 -26.05
CA GLY A 51 -12.98 74.53 -24.69
C GLY A 51 -12.74 76.02 -24.43
N TYR A 52 -12.57 76.85 -25.46
CA TYR A 52 -12.35 78.30 -25.33
C TYR A 52 -13.62 79.09 -25.63
N THR A 53 -13.70 80.32 -25.13
CA THR A 53 -14.63 81.34 -25.62
C THR A 53 -13.96 82.19 -26.72
N LEU A 54 -14.74 82.83 -27.59
CA LEU A 54 -14.18 83.63 -28.69
C LEU A 54 -13.27 84.77 -28.18
N GLY A 55 -13.67 85.44 -27.10
CA GLY A 55 -12.90 86.55 -26.52
C GLY A 55 -11.55 86.14 -25.92
N GLU A 56 -11.37 84.86 -25.55
CA GLU A 56 -10.10 84.34 -25.03
C GLU A 56 -9.08 84.05 -26.13
N ILE A 57 -9.51 83.92 -27.39
CA ILE A 57 -8.62 83.48 -28.48
C ILE A 57 -8.43 84.53 -29.57
N VAL A 58 -9.38 85.44 -29.81
CA VAL A 58 -9.25 86.48 -30.84
C VAL A 58 -8.05 87.38 -30.55
N GLY A 59 -7.24 87.64 -31.58
CA GLY A 59 -5.98 88.39 -31.48
C GLY A 59 -4.81 87.58 -30.92
N HIS A 60 -5.04 86.41 -30.32
CA HIS A 60 -3.96 85.52 -29.92
C HIS A 60 -3.45 84.70 -31.10
N HIS A 61 -2.15 84.42 -31.12
CA HIS A 61 -1.52 83.63 -32.16
C HIS A 61 -1.86 82.14 -32.01
N HIS A 62 -2.08 81.44 -33.13
CA HIS A 62 -2.31 79.99 -33.25
C HIS A 62 -1.41 79.11 -32.36
N ARG A 63 -0.19 79.55 -32.03
CA ARG A 63 0.71 78.86 -31.09
C ARG A 63 0.06 78.59 -29.72
N LEU A 64 -0.94 79.37 -29.34
CA LEU A 64 -1.79 79.14 -28.16
C LEU A 64 -2.37 77.72 -28.12
N PHE A 65 -2.72 77.16 -29.28
CA PHE A 65 -3.30 75.83 -29.39
C PHE A 65 -2.26 74.72 -29.54
N CYS A 66 -0.97 75.01 -29.51
CA CYS A 66 0.10 74.05 -29.79
C CYS A 66 0.92 73.75 -28.54
N ALA A 67 1.49 72.54 -28.47
CA ALA A 67 2.50 72.24 -27.47
C ALA A 67 3.79 73.04 -27.72
N ALA A 68 4.48 73.41 -26.64
CA ALA A 68 5.61 74.33 -26.68
C ALA A 68 6.80 73.79 -27.49
N ASP A 69 7.03 72.48 -27.43
CA ASP A 69 8.05 71.77 -28.22
C ASP A 69 7.77 71.86 -29.72
N TYR A 70 6.53 71.66 -30.15
CA TYR A 70 6.14 71.82 -31.54
C TYR A 70 6.30 73.27 -32.02
N VAL A 71 5.89 74.25 -31.20
CA VAL A 71 6.05 75.69 -31.53
C VAL A 71 7.52 76.07 -31.73
N ALA A 72 8.44 75.44 -31.00
CA ALA A 72 9.87 75.68 -31.11
C ALA A 72 10.53 74.92 -32.28
N SER A 73 9.80 74.09 -33.02
CA SER A 73 10.35 73.25 -34.09
C SER A 73 10.38 73.94 -35.45
N ASP A 74 11.35 73.56 -36.30
CA ASP A 74 11.42 73.99 -37.70
C ASP A 74 10.15 73.62 -38.49
N ALA A 75 9.48 72.53 -38.11
CA ALA A 75 8.25 72.09 -38.74
C ALA A 75 7.10 73.10 -38.52
N TYR A 76 7.06 73.80 -37.38
CA TYR A 76 6.05 74.83 -37.13
C TYR A 76 6.31 76.11 -37.92
N LEU A 77 7.59 76.48 -38.08
CA LEU A 77 8.00 77.59 -38.93
C LEU A 77 7.68 77.31 -40.40
N ALA A 78 8.08 76.14 -40.91
CA ALA A 78 7.79 75.71 -42.27
C ALA A 78 6.27 75.62 -42.55
N PHE A 79 5.48 75.22 -41.56
CA PHE A 79 4.02 75.18 -41.67
C PHE A 79 3.42 76.56 -41.96
N TRP A 80 3.83 77.60 -41.23
CA TRP A 80 3.32 78.96 -41.48
C TRP A 80 3.93 79.59 -42.72
N ASP A 81 5.19 79.29 -43.07
CA ASP A 81 5.81 79.74 -44.31
C ASP A 81 5.10 79.19 -45.57
N ALA A 82 4.72 77.91 -45.52
CA ALA A 82 3.95 77.27 -46.59
C ALA A 82 2.55 77.90 -46.75
N LEU A 83 1.84 78.13 -45.64
CA LEU A 83 0.54 78.82 -45.65
C LEU A 83 0.68 80.27 -46.14
N GLY A 84 1.75 80.95 -45.72
CA GLY A 84 2.16 82.28 -46.17
C GLY A 84 2.37 82.37 -47.68
N SER A 85 2.90 81.30 -48.27
CA SER A 85 3.12 81.14 -49.70
C SER A 85 1.89 80.63 -50.47
N GLY A 86 0.75 80.44 -49.78
CA GLY A 86 -0.51 80.01 -50.39
C GLY A 86 -0.72 78.50 -50.50
N TYR A 87 0.19 77.67 -49.95
CA TYR A 87 0.04 76.22 -49.96
C TYR A 87 -0.82 75.74 -48.78
N PRO A 88 -1.91 74.98 -49.02
CA PRO A 88 -2.73 74.44 -47.95
C PRO A 88 -2.03 73.29 -47.22
N SER A 89 -2.49 73.00 -46.00
CA SER A 89 -1.96 71.90 -45.18
C SER A 89 -3.09 71.07 -44.59
N GLN A 90 -3.02 69.74 -44.72
CA GLN A 90 -4.05 68.80 -44.26
C GLN A 90 -3.44 67.64 -43.48
N GLY A 91 -4.09 67.23 -42.39
CA GLY A 91 -3.62 66.12 -41.56
C GLY A 91 -4.39 65.96 -40.25
N GLU A 92 -3.88 65.11 -39.38
CA GLU A 92 -4.36 64.96 -38.00
C GLU A 92 -3.41 65.67 -37.06
N TYR A 93 -3.93 66.63 -36.31
CA TYR A 93 -3.14 67.52 -35.47
C TYR A 93 -3.57 67.40 -34.03
N MET A 94 -2.62 67.14 -33.14
CA MET A 94 -2.84 67.35 -31.72
C MET A 94 -2.76 68.86 -31.44
N ARG A 95 -3.76 69.39 -30.74
CA ARG A 95 -3.82 70.74 -30.22
C ARG A 95 -4.13 70.71 -28.73
N LEU A 96 -3.90 71.82 -28.04
CA LEU A 96 -4.18 71.96 -26.62
C LEU A 96 -5.45 72.81 -26.45
N GLY A 97 -6.44 72.26 -25.77
CA GLY A 97 -7.63 72.99 -25.34
C GLY A 97 -7.30 73.98 -24.21
N ARG A 98 -8.32 74.71 -23.74
CA ARG A 98 -8.20 75.75 -22.70
C ARG A 98 -7.45 75.31 -21.45
N ASP A 99 -7.72 74.10 -20.98
CA ASP A 99 -7.13 73.57 -19.75
C ASP A 99 -5.83 72.77 -20.01
N GLY A 100 -5.25 72.89 -21.21
CA GLY A 100 -4.08 72.11 -21.63
C GLY A 100 -4.39 70.65 -22.02
N VAL A 101 -5.68 70.27 -22.06
CA VAL A 101 -6.09 68.92 -22.46
C VAL A 101 -5.82 68.72 -23.96
N PRO A 102 -5.17 67.61 -24.37
CA PRO A 102 -4.97 67.30 -25.78
C PRO A 102 -6.28 67.06 -26.53
N VAL A 103 -6.46 67.76 -27.65
CA VAL A 103 -7.56 67.62 -28.61
C VAL A 103 -6.97 67.21 -29.96
N TRP A 104 -7.38 66.06 -30.48
CA TRP A 104 -7.01 65.61 -31.82
C TRP A 104 -8.01 66.11 -32.84
N LEU A 105 -7.51 66.87 -33.82
CA LEU A 105 -8.29 67.45 -34.90
C LEU A 105 -7.83 66.91 -36.25
N GLN A 106 -8.72 66.25 -37.00
CA GLN A 106 -8.53 66.08 -38.43
C GLN A 106 -8.86 67.41 -39.08
N ALA A 107 -7.87 68.10 -39.66
CA ALA A 107 -8.04 69.47 -40.12
C ALA A 107 -7.37 69.75 -41.47
N SER A 108 -7.91 70.75 -42.16
CA SER A 108 -7.27 71.41 -43.31
C SER A 108 -7.14 72.91 -43.02
N TYR A 109 -5.95 73.46 -43.26
CA TYR A 109 -5.64 74.89 -43.18
C TYR A 109 -5.53 75.41 -44.61
N ASN A 110 -6.37 76.36 -44.97
CA ASN A 110 -6.58 76.79 -46.36
C ASN A 110 -6.35 78.30 -46.47
N PRO A 111 -5.26 78.74 -47.12
CA PRO A 111 -5.06 80.15 -47.44
C PRO A 111 -6.17 80.66 -48.38
N VAL A 112 -6.73 81.82 -48.05
CA VAL A 112 -7.73 82.55 -48.83
C VAL A 112 -7.03 83.74 -49.46
N PHE A 113 -7.24 83.96 -50.76
CA PHE A 113 -6.54 84.97 -51.54
C PHE A 113 -7.38 86.27 -51.70
N ASP A 114 -6.71 87.42 -51.73
CA ASP A 114 -7.33 88.71 -52.06
C ASP A 114 -7.61 88.84 -53.57
N GLY A 115 -8.26 89.94 -53.98
CA GLY A 115 -8.54 90.23 -55.39
C GLY A 115 -7.28 90.44 -56.26
N ALA A 116 -6.08 90.55 -55.66
CA ALA A 116 -4.80 90.62 -56.34
C ALA A 116 -4.06 89.26 -56.36
N GLY A 117 -4.69 88.18 -55.87
CA GLY A 117 -4.13 86.84 -55.86
C GLY A 117 -3.08 86.60 -54.77
N ARG A 118 -3.02 87.42 -53.72
CA ARG A 118 -2.11 87.26 -52.59
C ARG A 118 -2.84 86.61 -51.41
N PRO A 119 -2.22 85.68 -50.66
CA PRO A 119 -2.80 85.15 -49.43
C PRO A 119 -3.15 86.27 -48.45
N ALA A 120 -4.41 86.32 -48.01
CA ALA A 120 -4.99 87.37 -47.18
C ALA A 120 -5.34 86.89 -45.77
N LYS A 121 -5.79 85.64 -45.65
CA LYS A 121 -6.09 84.98 -44.37
C LYS A 121 -6.02 83.46 -44.52
N VAL A 122 -6.04 82.71 -43.42
CA VAL A 122 -6.12 81.25 -43.43
C VAL A 122 -7.42 80.82 -42.76
N ILE A 123 -8.22 79.99 -43.44
CA ILE A 123 -9.40 79.34 -42.86
C ILE A 123 -9.05 77.88 -42.57
N LYS A 124 -9.20 77.48 -41.32
CA LYS A 124 -9.07 76.09 -40.89
C LYS A 124 -10.45 75.46 -40.76
N PHE A 125 -10.63 74.31 -41.40
CA PHE A 125 -11.75 73.40 -41.14
C PHE A 125 -11.25 72.22 -40.31
N ALA A 126 -12.01 71.80 -39.29
CA ALA A 126 -11.61 70.73 -38.40
C ALA A 126 -12.79 69.85 -37.96
N THR A 127 -12.48 68.58 -37.73
CA THR A 127 -13.33 67.60 -37.07
C THR A 127 -12.59 67.08 -35.83
N ASN A 128 -13.24 67.12 -34.67
CA ASN A 128 -12.69 66.54 -33.46
C ASN A 128 -12.75 65.01 -33.54
N ILE A 129 -11.58 64.36 -33.57
CA ILE A 129 -11.43 62.90 -33.66
C ILE A 129 -10.89 62.31 -32.35
N THR A 130 -10.84 63.08 -31.26
CA THR A 130 -10.24 62.66 -29.98
C THR A 130 -10.85 61.37 -29.45
N GLN A 131 -12.19 61.29 -29.39
CA GLN A 131 -12.89 60.09 -28.92
C GLN A 131 -12.60 58.86 -29.81
N SER A 132 -12.60 59.03 -31.13
CA SER A 132 -12.29 57.94 -32.08
C SER A 132 -10.85 57.42 -31.90
N ARG A 133 -9.88 58.33 -31.79
CA ARG A 133 -8.46 58.01 -31.50
C ARG A 133 -8.30 57.26 -30.19
N LEU A 134 -8.93 57.75 -29.12
CA LEU A 134 -8.88 57.10 -27.80
C LEU A 134 -9.49 55.69 -27.85
N GLN A 135 -10.62 55.53 -28.52
CA GLN A 135 -11.26 54.21 -28.67
C GLN A 135 -10.39 53.24 -29.47
N GLN A 136 -9.74 53.71 -30.54
CA GLN A 136 -8.80 52.89 -31.33
C GLN A 136 -7.59 52.47 -30.48
N ALA A 137 -7.01 53.39 -29.71
CA ALA A 137 -5.90 53.10 -28.82
C ALA A 137 -6.30 52.11 -27.71
N GLU A 138 -7.48 52.28 -27.12
CA GLU A 138 -8.01 51.36 -26.11
C GLU A 138 -8.25 49.96 -26.69
N ASN A 139 -8.83 49.86 -27.89
CA ASN A 139 -9.03 48.58 -28.57
C ASN A 139 -7.71 47.88 -28.89
N ALA A 140 -6.72 48.63 -29.37
CA ALA A 140 -5.38 48.10 -29.61
C ALA A 140 -4.73 47.59 -28.30
N ALA A 141 -4.85 48.34 -27.20
CA ALA A 141 -4.35 47.94 -25.90
C ALA A 141 -5.04 46.67 -25.36
N LYS A 142 -6.36 46.53 -25.57
CA LYS A 142 -7.11 45.32 -25.20
C LYS A 142 -6.64 44.08 -25.98
N ILE A 143 -6.43 44.23 -27.30
CA ILE A 143 -5.93 43.13 -28.15
C ILE A 143 -4.52 42.74 -27.72
N ASP A 144 -3.64 43.71 -27.49
CA ASP A 144 -2.27 43.46 -27.01
C ASP A 144 -2.25 42.76 -25.65
N ALA A 145 -3.17 43.13 -24.74
CA ALA A 145 -3.29 42.45 -23.45
C ALA A 145 -3.69 40.96 -23.61
N ILE A 146 -4.59 40.63 -24.53
CA ILE A 146 -4.98 39.23 -24.84
C ILE A 146 -3.81 38.49 -25.48
N ASP A 147 -3.11 39.13 -26.43
CA ASP A 147 -1.98 38.53 -27.16
C ASP A 147 -0.84 38.11 -26.21
N ARG A 148 -0.62 38.88 -25.14
CA ARG A 148 0.40 38.58 -24.12
C ARG A 148 0.09 37.37 -23.24
N VAL A 149 -1.17 36.97 -23.09
CA VAL A 149 -1.56 35.92 -22.13
C VAL A 149 -2.07 34.65 -22.80
N GLN A 150 -2.65 34.74 -23.99
CA GLN A 150 -3.21 33.60 -24.71
C GLN A 150 -2.41 33.25 -25.96
N ALA A 151 -2.40 31.97 -26.30
CA ALA A 151 -1.92 31.52 -27.60
C ALA A 151 -2.98 31.86 -28.66
N VAL A 152 -2.61 32.69 -29.63
CA VAL A 152 -3.50 33.17 -30.70
C VAL A 152 -3.00 32.72 -32.06
N ILE A 153 -3.90 32.19 -32.87
CA ILE A 153 -3.63 31.83 -34.27
C ILE A 153 -4.85 32.19 -35.14
N GLU A 154 -4.57 32.70 -36.32
CA GLU A 154 -5.56 33.08 -37.32
C GLU A 154 -5.52 32.12 -38.51
N PHE A 155 -6.71 31.73 -38.97
CA PHE A 155 -6.88 30.88 -40.12
C PHE A 155 -7.79 31.53 -41.19
N GLY A 156 -7.53 31.22 -42.45
CA GLY A 156 -8.55 31.34 -43.51
C GLY A 156 -9.70 30.37 -43.25
N LEU A 157 -10.83 30.59 -43.93
CA LEU A 157 -12.02 29.72 -43.79
C LEU A 157 -11.77 28.29 -44.32
N ASP A 158 -10.77 28.11 -45.16
CA ASP A 158 -10.27 26.81 -45.65
C ASP A 158 -9.32 26.13 -44.65
N GLY A 159 -9.00 26.78 -43.53
CA GLY A 159 -8.09 26.30 -42.52
C GLY A 159 -6.61 26.52 -42.82
N SER A 160 -6.28 27.33 -43.83
CA SER A 160 -4.92 27.84 -44.06
C SER A 160 -4.49 28.78 -42.94
N ILE A 161 -3.23 28.72 -42.50
CA ILE A 161 -2.71 29.53 -41.40
C ILE A 161 -2.24 30.88 -41.94
N LEU A 162 -2.80 31.96 -41.41
CA LEU A 162 -2.51 33.34 -41.82
C LEU A 162 -1.44 33.97 -40.91
N HIS A 163 -1.63 33.86 -39.60
CA HIS A 163 -0.77 34.45 -38.59
C HIS A 163 -0.86 33.67 -37.28
N ALA A 164 0.18 33.73 -36.44
CA ALA A 164 0.17 33.19 -35.09
C ALA A 164 1.09 34.04 -34.21
N ASN A 165 0.68 34.26 -32.95
CA ASN A 165 1.45 35.04 -31.99
C ASN A 165 2.58 34.21 -31.35
N ALA A 166 3.50 34.88 -30.66
CA ALA A 166 4.65 34.24 -30.03
C ALA A 166 4.25 33.11 -29.08
N LYS A 167 3.20 33.30 -28.26
CA LYS A 167 2.73 32.25 -27.34
C LYS A 167 2.26 31.00 -28.04
N PHE A 168 1.54 31.12 -29.16
CA PHE A 168 1.12 29.95 -29.94
C PHE A 168 2.31 29.21 -30.54
N LEU A 169 3.27 29.97 -31.09
CA LEU A 169 4.50 29.44 -31.66
C LEU A 169 5.31 28.67 -30.61
N ASP A 170 5.51 29.25 -29.42
CA ASP A 170 6.21 28.62 -28.31
C ASP A 170 5.49 27.35 -27.82
N THR A 171 4.16 27.40 -27.73
CA THR A 171 3.34 26.26 -27.25
C THR A 171 3.49 25.03 -28.15
N LEU A 172 3.53 25.21 -29.48
CA LEU A 172 3.60 24.10 -30.44
C LEU A 172 5.00 23.89 -31.04
N GLY A 173 5.96 24.76 -30.74
CA GLY A 173 7.36 24.64 -31.12
C GLY A 173 7.67 24.95 -32.58
N TYR A 174 6.85 25.78 -33.24
CA TYR A 174 7.04 26.18 -34.64
C TYR A 174 7.47 27.63 -34.76
N SER A 175 8.13 28.00 -35.86
CA SER A 175 8.25 29.41 -36.26
C SER A 175 7.07 29.85 -37.12
N LEU A 176 6.82 31.16 -37.20
CA LEU A 176 5.75 31.70 -38.05
C LEU A 176 5.98 31.37 -39.54
N GLU A 177 7.23 31.38 -39.98
CA GLU A 177 7.62 31.07 -41.36
C GLU A 177 7.27 29.62 -41.73
N GLU A 178 7.41 28.69 -40.79
CA GLU A 178 7.04 27.29 -40.98
C GLU A 178 5.53 27.08 -41.04
N LEU A 179 4.76 27.91 -40.32
CA LEU A 179 3.31 27.77 -40.25
C LEU A 179 2.56 28.51 -41.35
N ARG A 180 3.03 29.67 -41.78
CA ARG A 180 2.27 30.53 -42.70
C ARG A 180 2.00 29.82 -44.02
N GLY A 181 0.73 29.75 -44.42
CA GLY A 181 0.27 29.04 -45.61
C GLY A 181 0.10 27.53 -45.45
N GLN A 182 0.56 26.94 -44.34
CA GLN A 182 0.21 25.55 -44.00
C GLN A 182 -1.24 25.45 -43.54
N HIS A 183 -1.77 24.23 -43.44
CA HIS A 183 -3.14 24.00 -42.99
C HIS A 183 -3.16 23.53 -41.53
N HIS A 184 -4.14 24.00 -40.74
CA HIS A 184 -4.43 23.57 -39.36
C HIS A 184 -4.27 22.06 -39.07
N ARG A 185 -4.56 21.19 -40.04
CA ARG A 185 -4.41 19.73 -39.91
C ARG A 185 -3.01 19.28 -39.50
N LEU A 186 -1.99 20.12 -39.73
CA LEU A 186 -0.62 19.93 -39.26
C LEU A 186 -0.55 19.62 -37.76
N PHE A 187 -1.41 20.26 -36.96
CA PHE A 187 -1.45 20.09 -35.51
C PHE A 187 -2.29 18.90 -35.04
N CYS A 188 -2.92 18.17 -35.95
CA CYS A 188 -3.87 17.10 -35.63
C CYS A 188 -3.24 15.72 -35.80
N GLU A 189 -3.85 14.71 -35.17
CA GLU A 189 -3.55 13.33 -35.52
C GLU A 189 -4.00 13.00 -36.95
N PRO A 190 -3.22 12.24 -37.75
CA PRO A 190 -3.57 11.95 -39.14
C PRO A 190 -4.94 11.30 -39.29
N ALA A 191 -5.29 10.37 -38.38
CA ALA A 191 -6.59 9.72 -38.37
C ALA A 191 -7.74 10.72 -38.16
N TYR A 192 -7.60 11.63 -37.19
CA TYR A 192 -8.60 12.68 -36.96
C TYR A 192 -8.66 13.68 -38.13
N ALA A 193 -7.52 14.11 -38.67
CA ALA A 193 -7.47 15.03 -39.80
C ALA A 193 -8.14 14.47 -41.08
N ALA A 194 -8.21 13.15 -41.22
CA ALA A 194 -8.87 12.46 -42.33
C ALA A 194 -10.35 12.14 -42.05
N SER A 195 -10.86 12.47 -40.87
CA SER A 195 -12.20 12.08 -40.41
C SER A 195 -13.31 13.00 -40.95
N PRO A 196 -14.54 12.49 -41.12
CA PRO A 196 -15.71 13.32 -41.43
C PRO A 196 -15.97 14.41 -40.39
N GLU A 197 -15.69 14.13 -39.11
CA GLU A 197 -15.85 15.06 -38.00
C GLU A 197 -14.96 16.31 -38.18
N TYR A 198 -13.72 16.12 -38.65
CA TYR A 198 -12.81 17.23 -38.94
C TYR A 198 -13.28 18.09 -40.11
N ALA A 199 -13.89 17.48 -41.13
CA ALA A 199 -14.47 18.22 -42.25
C ALA A 199 -15.69 19.05 -41.82
N LEU A 200 -16.57 18.46 -40.99
CA LEU A 200 -17.73 19.15 -40.42
C LEU A 200 -17.32 20.32 -39.53
N PHE A 201 -16.25 20.17 -38.75
CA PHE A 201 -15.69 21.23 -37.92
C PHE A 201 -15.37 22.51 -38.73
N TRP A 202 -14.69 22.38 -39.87
CA TRP A 202 -14.42 23.54 -40.73
C TRP A 202 -15.67 24.07 -41.45
N ALA A 203 -16.60 23.19 -41.82
CA ALA A 203 -17.88 23.60 -42.41
C ALA A 203 -18.73 24.45 -41.44
N HIS A 204 -18.74 24.12 -40.14
CA HIS A 204 -19.40 24.90 -39.10
C HIS A 204 -18.75 26.28 -38.91
N LEU A 205 -17.41 26.32 -38.82
CA LEU A 205 -16.68 27.59 -38.73
C LEU A 205 -16.94 28.50 -39.94
N GLY A 206 -16.99 27.93 -41.14
CA GLY A 206 -17.31 28.65 -42.39
C GLY A 206 -18.73 29.24 -42.41
N LYS A 207 -19.67 28.70 -41.61
CA LYS A 207 -21.02 29.24 -41.43
C LYS A 207 -21.11 30.30 -40.32
N GLY A 208 -20.01 30.56 -39.62
CA GLY A 208 -19.98 31.51 -38.50
C GLY A 208 -20.25 30.87 -37.14
N GLU A 209 -20.30 29.55 -37.03
CA GLU A 209 -20.52 28.84 -35.76
C GLU A 209 -19.22 28.78 -34.94
N VAL A 210 -19.32 29.02 -33.63
CA VAL A 210 -18.17 28.93 -32.70
C VAL A 210 -17.96 27.49 -32.28
N HIS A 211 -16.70 27.08 -32.14
CA HIS A 211 -16.35 25.75 -31.61
C HIS A 211 -15.34 25.86 -30.46
N ALA A 212 -15.69 25.34 -29.29
CA ALA A 212 -14.87 25.42 -28.09
C ALA A 212 -14.78 24.07 -27.37
N GLY A 213 -13.64 23.81 -26.73
CA GLY A 213 -13.41 22.57 -25.99
C GLY A 213 -11.94 22.35 -25.64
N GLN A 214 -11.65 21.17 -25.11
CA GLN A 214 -10.29 20.69 -24.88
C GLN A 214 -9.86 19.81 -26.04
N PHE A 215 -8.66 20.05 -26.55
CA PHE A 215 -8.17 19.36 -27.72
C PHE A 215 -6.73 18.91 -27.54
N LYS A 216 -6.45 17.68 -27.96
CA LYS A 216 -5.10 17.20 -28.15
C LYS A 216 -4.54 17.68 -29.49
N ARG A 217 -3.34 18.24 -29.47
CA ARG A 217 -2.59 18.71 -30.64
C ARG A 217 -1.18 18.14 -30.61
N ARG A 218 -0.55 18.10 -31.78
CA ARG A 218 0.82 17.62 -31.94
C ARG A 218 1.78 18.81 -31.97
N HIS A 219 2.76 18.78 -31.09
CA HIS A 219 3.93 19.65 -31.12
C HIS A 219 4.86 19.29 -32.28
N LYS A 220 5.70 20.23 -32.75
CA LYS A 220 6.69 19.98 -33.81
C LYS A 220 7.58 18.75 -33.57
N SER A 221 7.97 18.51 -32.31
CA SER A 221 8.79 17.34 -31.91
C SER A 221 8.03 16.01 -31.88
N GLY A 222 6.72 16.01 -32.12
CA GLY A 222 5.87 14.82 -32.06
C GLY A 222 5.20 14.56 -30.71
N ARG A 223 5.55 15.30 -29.64
CA ARG A 223 4.86 15.18 -28.33
C ARG A 223 3.42 15.71 -28.40
N ASP A 224 2.55 15.15 -27.56
CA ASP A 224 1.19 15.63 -27.39
C ASP A 224 1.17 16.92 -26.54
N VAL A 225 0.30 17.85 -26.95
CA VAL A 225 0.00 19.11 -26.25
C VAL A 225 -1.50 19.21 -26.10
N TRP A 226 -1.98 19.40 -24.88
CA TRP A 226 -3.39 19.61 -24.60
C TRP A 226 -3.68 21.10 -24.50
N ILE A 227 -4.71 21.55 -25.20
CA ILE A 227 -5.13 22.95 -25.19
C ILE A 227 -6.63 23.06 -24.87
N SER A 228 -6.98 24.01 -24.02
CA SER A 228 -8.35 24.52 -23.93
C SER A 228 -8.48 25.67 -24.92
N ALA A 229 -9.34 25.53 -25.93
CA ALA A 229 -9.38 26.49 -27.03
C ALA A 229 -10.81 26.81 -27.50
N SER A 230 -10.96 28.01 -28.05
CA SER A 230 -12.15 28.44 -28.80
C SER A 230 -11.74 28.91 -30.20
N TYR A 231 -12.46 28.45 -31.21
CA TYR A 231 -12.31 28.85 -32.61
C TYR A 231 -13.48 29.77 -32.95
N ASN A 232 -13.18 31.02 -33.25
CA ASN A 232 -14.14 32.11 -33.36
C ASN A 232 -14.10 32.71 -34.77
N PRO A 233 -15.13 32.50 -35.60
CA PRO A 233 -15.24 33.17 -36.88
C PRO A 233 -15.33 34.70 -36.72
N VAL A 234 -14.58 35.42 -37.54
CA VAL A 234 -14.60 36.88 -37.62
C VAL A 234 -15.38 37.28 -38.86
N PHE A 235 -16.26 38.26 -38.71
CA PHE A 235 -17.16 38.72 -39.77
C PHE A 235 -16.61 39.99 -40.43
N GLY A 236 -16.71 40.05 -41.75
CA GLY A 236 -16.41 41.25 -42.53
C GLY A 236 -17.52 42.31 -42.43
N PRO A 237 -17.32 43.50 -43.04
CA PRO A 237 -18.32 44.57 -43.08
C PRO A 237 -19.65 44.18 -43.75
N ASP A 238 -19.63 43.15 -44.61
CA ASP A 238 -20.81 42.59 -45.28
C ASP A 238 -21.58 41.58 -44.41
N GLY A 239 -21.14 41.34 -43.17
CA GLY A 239 -21.74 40.39 -42.24
C GLY A 239 -21.42 38.93 -42.52
N LYS A 240 -20.49 38.62 -43.44
CA LYS A 240 -20.08 37.25 -43.74
C LYS A 240 -18.79 36.87 -43.01
N PRO A 241 -18.62 35.60 -42.57
CA PRO A 241 -17.34 35.12 -42.06
C PRO A 241 -16.22 35.37 -43.08
N CYS A 242 -15.08 35.86 -42.62
CA CYS A 242 -13.91 36.13 -43.48
C CYS A 242 -12.64 35.41 -43.02
N LYS A 243 -12.51 35.14 -41.72
CA LYS A 243 -11.40 34.38 -41.12
C LYS A 243 -11.83 33.74 -39.81
N VAL A 244 -10.98 32.91 -39.21
CA VAL A 244 -11.20 32.32 -37.89
C VAL A 244 -10.04 32.71 -36.99
N ILE A 245 -10.33 33.24 -35.80
CA ILE A 245 -9.34 33.47 -34.74
C ILE A 245 -9.53 32.41 -33.66
N LYS A 246 -8.45 31.72 -33.32
CA LYS A 246 -8.43 30.77 -32.22
C LYS A 246 -7.67 31.36 -31.04
N TYR A 247 -8.32 31.30 -29.87
CA TYR A 247 -7.69 31.55 -28.59
C TYR A 247 -7.47 30.22 -27.88
N ALA A 248 -6.27 29.99 -27.34
CA ALA A 248 -5.92 28.76 -26.66
C ALA A 248 -5.10 29.01 -25.39
N THR A 249 -5.29 28.12 -24.42
CA THR A 249 -4.46 27.99 -23.21
C THR A 249 -3.87 26.58 -23.20
N ASP A 250 -2.56 26.47 -22.98
CA ASP A 250 -1.91 25.17 -22.77
C ASP A 250 -2.31 24.62 -21.40
N ILE A 251 -2.94 23.44 -21.41
CA ILE A 251 -3.40 22.71 -20.22
C ILE A 251 -2.69 21.34 -20.12
N THR A 252 -1.57 21.16 -20.82
CA THR A 252 -0.84 19.88 -20.88
C THR A 252 -0.42 19.40 -19.51
N GLU A 253 0.20 20.27 -18.70
CA GLU A 253 0.63 19.90 -17.35
C GLU A 253 -0.54 19.54 -16.43
N GLU A 254 -1.66 20.26 -16.53
CA GLU A 254 -2.86 19.98 -15.75
C GLU A 254 -3.49 18.64 -16.15
N THR A 255 -3.60 18.38 -17.45
CA THR A 255 -4.15 17.13 -17.99
C THR A 255 -3.30 15.93 -17.59
N LEU A 256 -1.97 16.04 -17.70
CA LEU A 256 -1.06 14.96 -17.28
C LEU A 256 -1.11 14.72 -15.77
N ARG A 257 -1.22 15.77 -14.97
CA ARG A 257 -1.32 15.66 -13.50
C ARG A 257 -2.64 15.00 -13.08
N ASN A 258 -3.75 15.36 -13.72
CA ASN A 258 -5.04 14.74 -13.48
C ASN A 258 -5.04 13.26 -13.90
N ALA A 259 -4.42 12.92 -15.04
CA ALA A 259 -4.25 11.54 -15.47
C ALA A 259 -3.38 10.72 -14.50
N ASP A 260 -2.31 11.29 -13.95
CA ASP A 260 -1.48 10.65 -12.92
C ASP A 260 -2.27 10.42 -11.61
N TYR A 261 -3.06 11.40 -11.17
CA TYR A 261 -3.93 11.23 -10.00
C TYR A 261 -4.98 10.13 -10.21
N GLU A 262 -5.60 10.09 -11.38
CA GLU A 262 -6.56 9.04 -11.72
C GLU A 262 -5.89 7.66 -11.78
N GLY A 263 -4.70 7.57 -12.39
CA GLY A 263 -3.90 6.35 -12.43
C GLY A 263 -3.51 5.84 -11.03
N LYS A 264 -3.10 6.74 -10.13
CA LYS A 264 -2.80 6.42 -8.72
C LYS A 264 -4.04 5.93 -7.97
N ASN A 265 -5.18 6.60 -8.14
CA ASN A 265 -6.44 6.18 -7.52
C ASN A 265 -6.87 4.80 -8.01
N GLN A 266 -6.79 4.52 -9.32
CA GLN A 266 -7.07 3.19 -9.85
C GLN A 266 -6.10 2.12 -9.33
N ALA A 267 -4.82 2.44 -9.15
CA ALA A 267 -3.85 1.50 -8.60
C ALA A 267 -4.18 1.12 -7.15
N ILE A 268 -4.61 2.08 -6.33
CA ILE A 268 -5.07 1.83 -4.95
C ILE A 268 -6.35 1.00 -4.98
N ASP A 269 -7.31 1.38 -5.82
CA ASP A 269 -8.62 0.72 -5.93
C ASP A 269 -8.51 -0.77 -6.26
N ARG A 270 -7.52 -1.15 -7.09
CA ARG A 270 -7.27 -2.55 -7.47
C ARG A 270 -6.78 -3.43 -6.32
N VAL A 271 -6.09 -2.88 -5.33
CA VAL A 271 -5.35 -3.68 -4.32
C VAL A 271 -5.97 -3.60 -2.93
N GLN A 272 -6.64 -2.49 -2.61
CA GLN A 272 -7.19 -2.26 -1.27
C GLN A 272 -8.71 -2.19 -1.27
N ALA A 273 -9.31 -2.56 -0.14
CA ALA A 273 -10.70 -2.29 0.13
C ALA A 273 -10.87 -0.80 0.42
N VAL A 274 -11.69 -0.11 -0.38
CA VAL A 274 -11.96 1.32 -0.26
C VAL A 274 -13.45 1.53 0.00
N ILE A 275 -13.76 2.36 1.00
CA ILE A 275 -15.12 2.79 1.29
C ILE A 275 -15.13 4.25 1.72
N GLU A 276 -16.09 5.00 1.21
CA GLU A 276 -16.28 6.42 1.51
C GLU A 276 -17.52 6.62 2.37
N PHE A 277 -17.43 7.56 3.31
CA PHE A 277 -18.51 7.97 4.18
C PHE A 277 -18.72 9.47 4.15
N ASP A 278 -19.95 9.92 4.39
CA ASP A 278 -20.18 11.29 4.83
C ASP A 278 -19.59 11.53 6.23
N LEU A 279 -19.62 12.78 6.70
CA LEU A 279 -19.08 13.14 8.02
C LEU A 279 -19.87 12.55 9.18
N GLN A 280 -21.07 12.03 8.94
CA GLN A 280 -21.92 11.35 9.92
C GLN A 280 -21.72 9.83 9.90
N GLY A 281 -20.81 9.32 9.07
CA GLY A 281 -20.47 7.91 8.98
C GLY A 281 -21.45 7.07 8.17
N ARG A 282 -22.22 7.68 7.27
CA ARG A 282 -23.06 6.96 6.29
C ARG A 282 -22.28 6.69 5.02
N VAL A 283 -22.45 5.50 4.45
CA VAL A 283 -21.73 5.07 3.25
C VAL A 283 -22.18 5.88 2.03
N LEU A 284 -21.23 6.44 1.30
CA LEU A 284 -21.45 7.08 0.00
C LEU A 284 -21.21 6.08 -1.14
N THR A 285 -20.04 5.45 -1.11
CA THR A 285 -19.64 4.44 -2.09
C THR A 285 -18.61 3.47 -1.51
N ALA A 286 -18.42 2.32 -2.14
CA ALA A 286 -17.38 1.36 -1.82
C ALA A 286 -16.94 0.62 -3.09
N ASN A 287 -15.69 0.19 -3.14
CA ASN A 287 -15.18 -0.59 -4.27
C ASN A 287 -15.44 -2.10 -4.11
N SER A 288 -15.18 -2.87 -5.17
CA SER A 288 -15.42 -4.32 -5.18
C SER A 288 -14.65 -5.02 -4.06
N ASN A 289 -13.40 -4.64 -3.81
CA ASN A 289 -12.57 -5.24 -2.76
C ASN A 289 -13.21 -5.13 -1.37
N PHE A 290 -13.81 -3.97 -1.04
CA PHE A 290 -14.52 -3.82 0.23
C PHE A 290 -15.81 -4.65 0.27
N LEU A 291 -16.59 -4.62 -0.82
CA LEU A 291 -17.85 -5.34 -0.94
C LEU A 291 -17.63 -6.85 -0.81
N ASP A 292 -16.62 -7.39 -1.49
CA ASP A 292 -16.25 -8.80 -1.46
C ASP A 292 -15.77 -9.23 -0.07
N ALA A 293 -14.89 -8.43 0.57
CA ALA A 293 -14.39 -8.71 1.91
C ALA A 293 -15.52 -8.69 2.97
N MET A 294 -16.50 -7.80 2.83
CA MET A 294 -17.60 -7.66 3.79
C MET A 294 -18.84 -8.50 3.45
N GLY A 295 -18.94 -9.02 2.23
CA GLY A 295 -20.04 -9.85 1.74
C GLY A 295 -21.35 -9.09 1.47
N TYR A 296 -21.26 -7.82 1.07
CA TYR A 296 -22.42 -6.97 0.77
C TYR A 296 -22.41 -6.49 -0.68
N THR A 297 -23.56 -6.09 -1.22
CA THR A 297 -23.62 -5.28 -2.45
C THR A 297 -23.62 -3.79 -2.10
N LEU A 298 -23.29 -2.94 -3.08
CA LEU A 298 -23.27 -1.49 -2.87
C LEU A 298 -24.66 -0.94 -2.49
N ASP A 299 -25.72 -1.45 -3.14
CA ASP A 299 -27.09 -1.01 -2.88
C ASP A 299 -27.56 -1.35 -1.46
N GLU A 300 -27.02 -2.41 -0.85
CA GLU A 300 -27.35 -2.79 0.53
C GLU A 300 -26.72 -1.86 1.57
N ILE A 301 -25.56 -1.27 1.26
CA ILE A 301 -24.79 -0.48 2.23
C ILE A 301 -24.87 1.02 1.99
N ARG A 302 -25.15 1.49 0.76
CA ARG A 302 -25.22 2.92 0.44
C ARG A 302 -26.28 3.61 1.29
N GLY A 303 -25.91 4.73 1.91
CA GLY A 303 -26.75 5.50 2.84
C GLY A 303 -26.87 4.90 4.26
N GLN A 304 -26.48 3.63 4.44
CA GLN A 304 -26.44 2.99 5.76
C GLN A 304 -25.26 3.49 6.58
N HIS A 305 -25.39 3.43 7.90
CA HIS A 305 -24.34 3.89 8.81
C HIS A 305 -23.30 2.78 9.03
N HIS A 306 -22.02 3.14 9.04
CA HIS A 306 -20.86 2.26 9.31
C HIS A 306 -21.04 1.26 10.48
N ARG A 307 -21.86 1.58 11.49
CA ARG A 307 -22.14 0.70 12.64
C ARG A 307 -22.63 -0.69 12.24
N MET A 308 -23.25 -0.84 11.07
CA MET A 308 -23.68 -2.15 10.54
C MET A 308 -22.53 -3.14 10.35
N PHE A 309 -21.30 -2.66 10.17
CA PHE A 309 -20.10 -3.49 10.03
C PHE A 309 -19.43 -3.81 11.38
N CYS A 310 -19.96 -3.29 12.48
CA CYS A 310 -19.34 -3.38 13.81
C CYS A 310 -20.06 -4.40 14.68
N ASP A 311 -19.35 -4.88 15.71
CA ASP A 311 -19.99 -5.60 16.80
C ASP A 311 -21.00 -4.68 17.53
N PRO A 312 -22.20 -5.17 17.89
CA PRO A 312 -23.22 -4.35 18.56
C PRO A 312 -22.74 -3.67 19.84
N ALA A 313 -21.87 -4.31 20.63
CA ALA A 313 -21.33 -3.73 21.85
C ALA A 313 -20.42 -2.53 21.57
N LEU A 314 -19.60 -2.61 20.51
CA LEU A 314 -18.77 -1.49 20.06
C LEU A 314 -19.63 -0.37 19.46
N ALA A 315 -20.62 -0.71 18.64
CA ALA A 315 -21.47 0.28 17.98
C ALA A 315 -22.26 1.17 18.96
N GLY A 316 -22.57 0.65 20.16
CA GLY A 316 -23.22 1.39 21.24
C GLY A 316 -22.28 2.11 22.21
N SER A 317 -20.96 2.04 22.00
CA SER A 317 -19.98 2.55 22.96
C SER A 317 -19.70 4.05 22.79
N SER A 318 -19.22 4.68 23.86
CA SER A 318 -18.86 6.11 23.84
C SER A 318 -17.65 6.38 22.94
N GLU A 319 -16.73 5.41 22.87
CA GLU A 319 -15.53 5.44 22.04
C GLU A 319 -15.88 5.47 20.55
N TYR A 320 -16.94 4.76 20.15
CA TYR A 320 -17.42 4.76 18.76
C TYR A 320 -17.97 6.12 18.33
N LEU A 321 -18.66 6.83 19.22
CA LEU A 321 -19.15 8.18 18.95
C LEU A 321 -18.00 9.18 18.85
N ALA A 322 -17.07 9.14 19.82
CA ALA A 322 -15.88 10.00 19.81
C ALA A 322 -14.98 9.75 18.59
N PHE A 323 -14.99 8.53 18.04
CA PHE A 323 -14.29 8.20 16.80
C PHE A 323 -14.81 8.99 15.60
N TRP A 324 -16.13 9.04 15.37
CA TRP A 324 -16.71 9.80 14.26
C TRP A 324 -16.62 11.31 14.44
N ASP A 325 -16.75 11.78 15.68
CA ASP A 325 -16.58 13.19 16.04
C ASP A 325 -15.16 13.70 15.71
N ARG A 326 -14.12 12.92 16.03
CA ARG A 326 -12.73 13.22 15.62
C ARG A 326 -12.53 13.26 14.11
N LEU A 327 -13.06 12.27 13.39
CA LEU A 327 -13.00 12.23 11.93
C LEU A 327 -13.69 13.45 11.30
N GLY A 328 -14.85 13.84 11.83
CA GLY A 328 -15.59 15.03 11.38
C GLY A 328 -14.84 16.34 11.58
N ARG A 329 -13.90 16.40 12.53
CA ARG A 329 -12.99 17.54 12.74
C ARG A 329 -11.73 17.52 11.86
N GLY A 330 -11.53 16.48 11.05
CA GLY A 330 -10.36 16.35 10.20
C GLY A 330 -9.22 15.51 10.81
N GLU A 331 -9.42 14.87 11.96
CA GLU A 331 -8.41 13.98 12.55
C GLU A 331 -8.47 12.58 11.90
N PHE A 332 -7.37 12.10 11.32
CA PHE A 332 -7.31 10.72 10.79
C PHE A 332 -7.17 9.68 11.89
N ASN A 333 -7.56 8.43 11.61
CA ASN A 333 -7.39 7.32 12.56
C ASN A 333 -7.00 6.02 11.87
N ALA A 334 -5.99 5.31 12.37
CA ALA A 334 -5.48 4.07 11.78
C ALA A 334 -5.23 2.99 12.84
N GLY A 335 -5.42 1.73 12.45
CA GLY A 335 -5.23 0.59 13.35
C GLY A 335 -5.82 -0.71 12.80
N GLU A 336 -5.85 -1.72 13.65
CA GLU A 336 -6.51 -3.01 13.38
C GLU A 336 -7.93 -3.00 13.93
N TYR A 337 -8.88 -3.41 13.11
CA TYR A 337 -10.29 -3.33 13.44
C TYR A 337 -11.00 -4.66 13.20
N ARG A 338 -11.62 -5.17 14.26
CA ARG A 338 -12.58 -6.27 14.15
C ARG A 338 -13.89 -5.76 13.57
N ARG A 339 -14.38 -6.40 12.52
CA ARG A 339 -15.63 -6.10 11.82
C ARG A 339 -16.43 -7.39 11.58
N VAL A 340 -17.69 -7.20 11.23
CA VAL A 340 -18.65 -8.29 11.01
C VAL A 340 -19.21 -8.18 9.59
N THR A 341 -19.09 -9.27 8.84
CA THR A 341 -19.65 -9.42 7.48
C THR A 341 -21.16 -9.57 7.50
N ARG A 342 -21.78 -9.53 6.32
CA ARG A 342 -23.22 -9.85 6.15
C ARG A 342 -23.62 -11.19 6.75
N ALA A 343 -22.75 -12.21 6.63
CA ALA A 343 -23.01 -13.55 7.14
C ALA A 343 -22.75 -13.70 8.64
N GLY A 344 -22.48 -12.60 9.36
CA GLY A 344 -22.14 -12.63 10.80
C GLY A 344 -20.72 -13.13 11.09
N LYS A 345 -19.89 -13.37 10.06
CA LYS A 345 -18.50 -13.80 10.23
C LYS A 345 -17.61 -12.62 10.60
N GLU A 346 -16.65 -12.89 11.47
CA GLU A 346 -15.60 -11.96 11.87
C GLU A 346 -14.57 -11.76 10.76
N VAL A 347 -14.21 -10.48 10.53
CA VAL A 347 -13.13 -10.04 9.64
C VAL A 347 -12.24 -9.04 10.39
N TRP A 348 -10.93 -9.18 10.25
CA TRP A 348 -9.94 -8.24 10.78
C TRP A 348 -9.41 -7.37 9.65
N LEU A 349 -9.59 -6.06 9.79
CA LEU A 349 -9.12 -5.08 8.82
C LEU A 349 -8.00 -4.23 9.41
N LEU A 350 -6.83 -4.23 8.79
CA LEU A 350 -5.84 -3.18 8.99
C LEU A 350 -6.28 -1.99 8.14
N ALA A 351 -6.68 -0.89 8.78
CA ALA A 351 -7.31 0.21 8.06
C ALA A 351 -6.88 1.59 8.54
N SER A 352 -7.03 2.57 7.65
CA SER A 352 -6.92 3.99 7.94
C SER A 352 -8.17 4.73 7.46
N TYR A 353 -8.71 5.60 8.30
CA TYR A 353 -9.83 6.49 8.02
C TYR A 353 -9.29 7.91 7.85
N ASN A 354 -9.43 8.47 6.65
CA ASN A 354 -8.78 9.71 6.24
C ASN A 354 -9.84 10.73 5.80
N PRO A 355 -9.99 11.85 6.53
CA PRO A 355 -10.83 12.95 6.08
C PRO A 355 -10.29 13.57 4.77
N ILE A 356 -11.20 13.84 3.84
CA ILE A 356 -10.93 14.59 2.60
C ILE A 356 -11.50 16.00 2.78
N PHE A 357 -10.71 16.98 2.37
CA PHE A 357 -11.00 18.40 2.56
C PHE A 357 -11.38 19.06 1.22
N ASP A 358 -12.21 20.09 1.29
CA ASP A 358 -12.45 20.98 0.15
C ASP A 358 -11.31 22.00 -0.05
N ALA A 359 -11.47 22.90 -1.03
CA ALA A 359 -10.49 23.93 -1.35
C ALA A 359 -10.26 24.94 -0.21
N ASP A 360 -11.22 25.10 0.71
CA ASP A 360 -11.15 25.97 1.88
C ASP A 360 -10.57 25.23 3.12
N GLY A 361 -10.21 23.95 2.97
CA GLY A 361 -9.64 23.14 4.05
C GLY A 361 -10.68 22.59 5.04
N LYS A 362 -11.97 22.58 4.68
CA LYS A 362 -13.02 22.00 5.51
C LYS A 362 -13.24 20.52 5.17
N PRO A 363 -13.36 19.61 6.16
CA PRO A 363 -13.70 18.22 5.90
C PRO A 363 -15.03 18.10 5.16
N ILE A 364 -15.09 17.28 4.11
CA ILE A 364 -16.30 17.03 3.32
C ILE A 364 -16.73 15.57 3.29
N LYS A 365 -15.79 14.62 3.42
CA LYS A 365 -16.06 13.18 3.47
C LYS A 365 -14.91 12.44 4.13
N ILE A 366 -15.12 11.18 4.50
CA ILE A 366 -14.09 10.28 5.04
C ILE A 366 -13.84 9.14 4.06
N VAL A 367 -12.60 8.92 3.66
CA VAL A 367 -12.18 7.77 2.85
C VAL A 367 -11.44 6.78 3.73
N LYS A 368 -11.90 5.54 3.75
CA LYS A 368 -11.25 4.44 4.46
C LYS A 368 -10.54 3.53 3.47
N PHE A 369 -9.26 3.27 3.72
CA PHE A 369 -8.48 2.22 3.07
C PHE A 369 -8.32 1.06 4.03
N ALA A 370 -8.50 -0.17 3.56
CA ALA A 370 -8.41 -1.36 4.38
C ALA A 370 -7.74 -2.53 3.64
N THR A 371 -7.03 -3.34 4.41
CA THR A 371 -6.50 -4.64 4.00
C THR A 371 -7.06 -5.69 4.94
N ASP A 372 -7.63 -6.76 4.38
CA ASP A 372 -8.07 -7.91 5.16
C ASP A 372 -6.85 -8.70 5.66
N ILE A 373 -6.70 -8.75 6.98
CA ILE A 373 -5.63 -9.47 7.68
C ILE A 373 -6.17 -10.67 8.47
N THR A 374 -7.41 -11.10 8.18
CA THR A 374 -8.08 -12.20 8.91
C THR A 374 -7.28 -13.49 8.85
N GLN A 375 -6.74 -13.85 7.67
CA GLN A 375 -5.92 -15.04 7.52
C GLN A 375 -4.63 -14.93 8.35
N GLN A 376 -3.96 -13.78 8.32
CA GLN A 376 -2.76 -13.53 9.12
C GLN A 376 -3.06 -13.66 10.61
N LYS A 377 -4.13 -13.04 11.11
CA LYS A 377 -4.54 -13.16 12.52
C LYS A 377 -4.85 -14.59 12.93
N ARG A 378 -5.50 -15.38 12.06
CA ARG A 378 -5.77 -16.79 12.32
C ARG A 378 -4.47 -17.59 12.39
N GLN A 379 -3.53 -17.36 11.48
CA GLN A 379 -2.22 -18.02 11.49
C GLN A 379 -1.42 -17.65 12.74
N ASP A 380 -1.37 -16.38 13.12
CA ASP A 380 -0.68 -15.92 14.32
C ASP A 380 -1.29 -16.56 15.58
N THR A 381 -2.62 -16.62 15.66
CA THR A 381 -3.34 -17.26 16.77
C THR A 381 -3.10 -18.77 16.80
N GLU A 382 -3.07 -19.44 15.64
CA GLU A 382 -2.77 -20.87 15.54
C GLU A 382 -1.33 -21.18 15.95
N VAL A 383 -0.35 -20.40 15.48
CA VAL A 383 1.05 -20.52 15.87
C VAL A 383 1.20 -20.32 17.38
N LYS A 384 0.58 -19.28 17.94
CA LYS A 384 0.58 -19.03 19.38
C LYS A 384 -0.04 -20.21 20.15
N GLY A 385 -1.19 -20.70 19.71
CA GLY A 385 -1.86 -21.85 20.31
C GLY A 385 -1.01 -23.13 20.26
N LYS A 386 -0.30 -23.37 19.15
CA LYS A 386 0.65 -24.49 19.01
C LYS A 386 1.81 -24.36 20.01
N LEU A 387 2.44 -23.19 20.10
CA LEU A 387 3.54 -22.95 21.04
C LEU A 387 3.10 -23.11 22.51
N GLU A 388 1.93 -22.59 22.87
CA GLU A 388 1.34 -22.77 24.20
C GLU A 388 1.07 -24.25 24.50
N SER A 389 0.58 -25.03 23.53
CA SER A 389 0.32 -26.47 23.72
C SER A 389 1.61 -27.29 23.93
N ILE A 390 2.70 -26.94 23.24
CA ILE A 390 4.03 -27.53 23.47
C ILE A 390 4.50 -27.18 24.88
N GLY A 391 4.36 -25.91 25.27
CA GLY A 391 4.71 -25.45 26.62
C GLY A 391 3.91 -26.13 27.75
N ARG A 392 2.70 -26.62 27.50
CA ARG A 392 1.92 -27.38 28.49
C ARG A 392 2.43 -28.80 28.70
N SER A 393 3.01 -29.42 27.67
CA SER A 393 3.43 -30.84 27.70
C SER A 393 4.92 -31.03 27.92
N GLN A 394 5.75 -30.06 27.55
CA GLN A 394 7.21 -30.15 27.63
C GLN A 394 7.79 -29.04 28.51
N ALA A 395 8.93 -29.31 29.14
CA ALA A 395 9.74 -28.30 29.79
C ALA A 395 10.44 -27.46 28.71
N VAL A 396 10.19 -26.15 28.71
CA VAL A 396 10.73 -25.20 27.74
C VAL A 396 11.52 -24.13 28.47
N ILE A 397 12.75 -23.91 28.03
CA ILE A 397 13.62 -22.84 28.55
C ILE A 397 14.40 -22.21 27.41
N GLU A 398 14.51 -20.90 27.46
CA GLU A 398 15.21 -20.06 26.50
C GLU A 398 16.50 -19.53 27.09
N PHE A 399 17.56 -19.52 26.28
CA PHE A 399 18.85 -18.96 26.64
C PHE A 399 19.32 -17.95 25.60
N ASP A 400 20.10 -16.96 26.01
CA ASP A 400 20.95 -16.24 25.08
C ASP A 400 22.07 -17.16 24.54
N LEU A 401 22.84 -16.68 23.56
CA LEU A 401 23.95 -17.47 23.00
C LEU A 401 25.11 -17.71 23.98
N ARG A 402 25.14 -17.01 25.11
CA ARG A 402 26.14 -17.19 26.17
C ARG A 402 25.69 -18.21 27.21
N GLY A 403 24.44 -18.69 27.14
CA GLY A 403 23.86 -19.66 28.06
C GLY A 403 23.14 -19.06 29.25
N ASN A 404 22.86 -17.76 29.27
CA ASN A 404 22.05 -17.13 30.32
C ASN A 404 20.56 -17.33 30.02
N VAL A 405 19.79 -17.67 31.04
CA VAL A 405 18.35 -17.91 30.93
C VAL A 405 17.63 -16.60 30.64
N LEU A 406 16.85 -16.60 29.55
CA LEU A 406 15.96 -15.49 29.17
C LEU A 406 14.56 -15.70 29.73
N ASN A 407 14.04 -16.93 29.63
CA ASN A 407 12.71 -17.29 30.08
C ASN A 407 12.60 -18.81 30.26
N ALA A 408 11.73 -19.27 31.16
CA ALA A 408 11.39 -20.69 31.33
C ALA A 408 9.90 -20.85 31.62
N ASN A 409 9.28 -21.90 31.07
CA ASN A 409 7.87 -22.18 31.34
C ASN A 409 7.68 -22.89 32.69
N ASP A 410 6.44 -22.90 33.18
CA ASP A 410 6.07 -23.54 34.46
C ASP A 410 6.44 -25.03 34.53
N ASN A 411 6.40 -25.74 33.39
CA ASN A 411 6.75 -27.15 33.33
C ASN A 411 8.24 -27.35 33.63
N PHE A 412 9.12 -26.55 33.01
CA PHE A 412 10.55 -26.57 33.32
C PHE A 412 10.82 -26.22 34.78
N LEU A 413 10.21 -25.15 35.28
CA LEU A 413 10.36 -24.70 36.66
C LEU A 413 9.96 -25.81 37.66
N ARG A 414 8.83 -26.47 37.42
CA ARG A 414 8.35 -27.59 38.23
C ARG A 414 9.27 -28.80 38.16
N THR A 415 9.70 -29.21 36.97
CA THR A 415 10.61 -30.36 36.78
C THR A 415 11.95 -30.13 37.49
N MET A 416 12.49 -28.91 37.40
CA MET A 416 13.79 -28.59 38.01
C MET A 416 13.71 -28.14 39.47
N GLY A 417 12.51 -27.81 39.97
CA GLY A 417 12.26 -27.39 41.34
C GLY A 417 12.59 -25.92 41.66
N TYR A 418 12.78 -25.07 40.67
CA TYR A 418 13.13 -23.65 40.85
C TYR A 418 11.95 -22.71 40.58
N THR A 419 12.00 -21.48 41.10
CA THR A 419 11.07 -20.40 40.69
C THR A 419 11.62 -19.61 39.50
N SER A 420 10.77 -18.83 38.83
CA SER A 420 11.17 -17.99 37.70
C SER A 420 12.26 -16.98 38.10
N ASP A 421 12.11 -16.34 39.26
CA ASP A 421 13.07 -15.36 39.78
C ASP A 421 14.45 -15.97 40.09
N GLU A 422 14.50 -17.25 40.47
CA GLU A 422 15.77 -17.96 40.75
C GLU A 422 16.54 -18.30 39.47
N VAL A 423 15.83 -18.54 38.36
CA VAL A 423 16.46 -18.94 37.09
C VAL A 423 16.70 -17.76 36.15
N ALA A 424 15.91 -16.69 36.22
CA ALA A 424 16.02 -15.56 35.31
C ALA A 424 17.41 -14.93 35.36
N GLY A 425 18.08 -14.85 34.20
CA GLY A 425 19.44 -14.33 34.09
C GLY A 425 20.54 -15.26 34.61
N ALA A 426 20.22 -16.34 35.32
CA ALA A 426 21.20 -17.33 35.74
C ALA A 426 21.76 -18.10 34.52
N HIS A 427 22.99 -18.61 34.64
CA HIS A 427 23.62 -19.34 33.56
C HIS A 427 23.26 -20.83 33.60
N HIS A 428 23.07 -21.46 32.44
CA HIS A 428 22.71 -22.88 32.26
C HIS A 428 23.56 -23.86 33.09
N SER A 429 24.79 -23.49 33.44
CA SER A 429 25.67 -24.27 34.30
C SER A 429 25.07 -24.61 35.66
N MET A 430 24.12 -23.81 36.18
CA MET A 430 23.43 -24.09 37.45
C MET A 430 22.69 -25.44 37.44
N PHE A 431 22.26 -25.90 36.26
CA PHE A 431 21.54 -27.16 36.09
C PHE A 431 22.47 -28.34 35.79
N CYS A 432 23.78 -28.16 35.81
CA CYS A 432 24.76 -29.14 35.34
C CYS A 432 25.72 -29.55 36.47
N ASP A 433 26.29 -30.75 36.34
CA ASP A 433 27.35 -31.16 37.24
C ASP A 433 28.59 -30.24 37.09
N PRO A 434 29.21 -29.78 38.20
CA PRO A 434 30.40 -28.93 38.15
C PRO A 434 31.57 -29.52 37.35
N ALA A 435 31.74 -30.84 37.32
CA ALA A 435 32.76 -31.48 36.50
C ALA A 435 32.46 -31.35 35.01
N LEU A 436 31.19 -31.50 34.60
CA LEU A 436 30.76 -31.27 33.22
C LEU A 436 31.02 -29.83 32.81
N VAL A 437 30.65 -28.84 33.64
CA VAL A 437 30.81 -27.41 33.33
C VAL A 437 32.27 -27.04 33.06
N ARG A 438 33.24 -27.67 33.75
CA ARG A 438 34.68 -27.43 33.52
C ARG A 438 35.22 -28.11 32.25
N SER A 439 34.49 -29.07 31.68
CA SER A 439 34.95 -29.87 30.55
C SER A 439 35.03 -29.08 29.23
N ALA A 440 35.86 -29.57 28.30
CA ALA A 440 35.89 -29.06 26.92
C ALA A 440 34.55 -29.33 26.18
N ALA A 441 33.89 -30.46 26.50
CA ALA A 441 32.61 -30.83 25.91
C ALA A 441 31.53 -29.78 26.17
N TYR A 442 31.47 -29.22 27.38
CA TYR A 442 30.51 -28.16 27.72
C TYR A 442 30.77 -26.85 26.97
N ARG A 443 32.04 -26.49 26.73
CA ARG A 443 32.40 -25.31 25.92
C ARG A 443 32.05 -25.52 24.45
N HIS A 444 32.37 -26.69 23.88
CA HIS A 444 32.01 -27.03 22.51
C HIS A 444 30.50 -27.07 22.30
N PHE A 445 29.74 -27.56 23.29
CA PHE A 445 28.28 -27.58 23.26
C PHE A 445 27.69 -26.19 22.98
N TRP A 446 28.11 -25.16 23.73
CA TRP A 446 27.65 -23.79 23.50
C TRP A 446 28.19 -23.15 22.22
N ALA A 447 29.45 -23.47 21.84
CA ALA A 447 30.01 -23.00 20.58
C ALA A 447 29.23 -23.53 19.36
N ASN A 448 28.84 -24.81 19.38
CA ASN A 448 28.03 -25.43 18.32
C ASN A 448 26.65 -24.77 18.22
N LEU A 449 25.99 -24.52 19.36
CA LEU A 449 24.70 -23.82 19.40
C LEU A 449 24.80 -22.39 18.84
N ALA A 450 25.87 -21.67 19.17
CA ALA A 450 26.13 -20.33 18.64
C ALA A 450 26.40 -20.32 17.12
N GLN A 451 26.81 -21.44 16.54
CA GLN A 451 26.97 -21.65 15.09
C GLN A 451 25.69 -22.16 14.41
N GLY A 452 24.57 -22.29 15.14
CA GLY A 452 23.30 -22.74 14.59
C GLY A 452 23.13 -24.27 14.58
N GLN A 453 24.07 -25.03 15.15
CA GLN A 453 23.97 -26.49 15.22
C GLN A 453 23.15 -26.91 16.44
N PHE A 454 21.99 -27.53 16.19
CA PHE A 454 21.18 -28.06 17.29
C PHE A 454 21.87 -29.23 17.99
N GLN A 455 21.51 -29.46 19.25
CA GLN A 455 22.01 -30.57 20.06
C GLN A 455 20.84 -31.35 20.65
N SER A 456 20.84 -32.67 20.51
CA SER A 456 19.83 -33.54 21.11
C SER A 456 20.47 -34.67 21.90
N GLY A 457 19.78 -35.16 22.93
CA GLY A 457 20.26 -36.29 23.70
C GLY A 457 19.52 -36.49 25.02
N ARG A 458 19.96 -37.51 25.74
CA ARG A 458 19.58 -37.75 27.13
C ARG A 458 20.63 -37.11 28.04
N PHE A 459 20.19 -36.23 28.92
CA PHE A 459 21.06 -35.44 29.77
C PHE A 459 20.69 -35.61 31.24
N GLN A 460 21.71 -35.84 32.06
CA GLN A 460 21.59 -35.69 33.50
C GLN A 460 21.70 -34.21 33.86
N ARG A 461 20.79 -33.73 34.71
CA ARG A 461 20.70 -32.36 35.19
C ARG A 461 20.47 -32.35 36.68
N ARG A 462 20.93 -31.26 37.29
CA ARG A 462 20.82 -31.01 38.72
C ARG A 462 19.67 -30.05 38.97
N GLY A 463 18.60 -30.55 39.58
CA GLY A 463 17.51 -29.75 40.10
C GLY A 463 17.86 -29.02 41.39
N LYS A 464 16.91 -28.29 41.96
CA LYS A 464 17.05 -27.65 43.26
C LYS A 464 17.32 -28.70 44.34
N HIS A 465 18.13 -28.34 45.34
CA HIS A 465 18.56 -29.25 46.42
C HIS A 465 19.28 -30.52 45.91
N ASP A 466 20.07 -30.39 44.84
CA ASP A 466 20.82 -31.48 44.22
C ASP A 466 19.95 -32.66 43.73
N ALA A 467 18.68 -32.42 43.40
CA ALA A 467 17.82 -33.43 42.80
C ALA A 467 18.41 -33.95 41.48
N ASP A 468 18.51 -35.27 41.34
CA ASP A 468 19.00 -35.91 40.10
C ASP A 468 17.87 -36.03 39.08
N ILE A 469 17.92 -35.21 38.04
CA ILE A 469 16.88 -35.11 37.02
C ILE A 469 17.43 -35.57 35.68
N TRP A 470 16.79 -36.59 35.09
CA TRP A 470 17.11 -37.04 33.74
C TRP A 470 16.11 -36.48 32.76
N ILE A 471 16.63 -35.84 31.71
CA ILE A 471 15.81 -35.29 30.64
C ILE A 471 16.24 -35.83 29.28
N VAL A 472 15.28 -36.09 28.40
CA VAL A 472 15.55 -36.12 26.96
C VAL A 472 15.25 -34.72 26.44
N ALA A 473 16.24 -34.09 25.81
CA ALA A 473 16.11 -32.70 25.39
C ALA A 473 16.74 -32.43 24.02
N THR A 474 16.22 -31.39 23.37
CA THR A 474 16.79 -30.79 22.17
C THR A 474 16.97 -29.31 22.38
N TYR A 475 18.19 -28.82 22.16
CA TYR A 475 18.58 -27.42 22.20
C TYR A 475 18.62 -26.89 20.77
N ASN A 476 17.72 -25.98 20.44
CA ASN A 476 17.51 -25.49 19.07
C ASN A 476 17.87 -24.00 18.97
N PRO A 477 18.93 -23.64 18.24
CA PRO A 477 19.22 -22.24 17.93
C PRO A 477 18.10 -21.61 17.09
N ILE A 478 17.62 -20.45 17.51
CA ILE A 478 16.65 -19.66 16.75
C ILE A 478 17.42 -18.62 15.94
N LEU A 479 17.15 -18.63 14.63
CA LEU A 479 17.78 -17.75 13.66
C LEU A 479 16.98 -16.46 13.50
N ASP A 480 17.67 -15.35 13.28
CA ASP A 480 17.05 -14.09 12.88
C ASP A 480 16.70 -14.10 11.37
N VAL A 481 16.17 -12.97 10.88
CA VAL A 481 15.80 -12.80 9.46
C VAL A 481 16.98 -12.92 8.49
N ASN A 482 18.22 -12.80 8.96
CA ASN A 482 19.44 -12.96 8.18
C ASN A 482 20.05 -14.36 8.33
N GLY A 483 19.37 -15.28 9.01
CA GLY A 483 19.84 -16.65 9.26
C GLY A 483 20.89 -16.75 10.37
N LYS A 484 21.14 -15.69 11.15
CA LYS A 484 22.11 -15.70 12.24
C LYS A 484 21.45 -16.16 13.54
N PRO A 485 22.02 -17.12 14.28
CA PRO A 485 21.52 -17.48 15.61
C PRO A 485 21.51 -16.27 16.54
N TYR A 486 20.44 -16.08 17.32
CA TYR A 486 20.38 -15.02 18.33
C TYR A 486 19.93 -15.50 19.72
N LYS A 487 19.25 -16.65 19.81
CA LYS A 487 18.89 -17.32 21.07
C LYS A 487 18.82 -18.83 20.89
N VAL A 488 18.72 -19.58 21.99
CA VAL A 488 18.54 -21.02 21.99
C VAL A 488 17.26 -21.37 22.74
N VAL A 489 16.38 -22.16 22.12
CA VAL A 489 15.19 -22.72 22.77
C VAL A 489 15.40 -24.20 23.00
N LYS A 490 15.35 -24.61 24.26
CA LYS A 490 15.44 -26.00 24.68
C LYS A 490 14.04 -26.54 24.96
N PHE A 491 13.71 -27.67 24.34
CA PHE A 491 12.55 -28.49 24.68
C PHE A 491 13.04 -29.75 25.39
N ALA A 492 12.41 -30.11 26.50
CA ALA A 492 12.81 -31.24 27.32
C ALA A 492 11.60 -32.01 27.87
N MET A 493 11.78 -33.32 27.99
CA MET A 493 10.86 -34.22 28.68
C MET A 493 11.59 -34.86 29.85
N ASP A 494 10.95 -34.85 31.01
CA ASP A 494 11.44 -35.56 32.20
C ASP A 494 11.30 -37.07 31.99
N VAL A 495 12.42 -37.78 32.07
CA VAL A 495 12.52 -39.24 31.96
C VAL A 495 13.15 -39.85 33.21
N THR A 496 13.19 -39.11 34.32
CA THR A 496 13.83 -39.54 35.58
C THR A 496 13.28 -40.88 36.07
N GLU A 497 11.95 -41.02 36.15
CA GLU A 497 11.33 -42.29 36.53
C GLU A 497 11.61 -43.42 35.54
N GLN A 498 11.77 -43.11 34.26
CA GLN A 498 12.08 -44.11 33.25
C GLN A 498 13.52 -44.62 33.43
N VAL A 499 14.48 -43.72 33.63
CA VAL A 499 15.89 -44.08 33.86
C VAL A 499 16.01 -44.92 35.14
N HIS A 500 15.38 -44.50 36.24
CA HIS A 500 15.40 -45.29 37.49
C HIS A 500 14.76 -46.68 37.31
N ARG A 501 13.71 -46.80 36.49
CA ARG A 501 13.13 -48.11 36.15
C ARG A 501 14.08 -48.96 35.31
N GLU A 502 14.74 -48.38 34.32
CA GLU A 502 15.75 -49.07 33.49
C GLU A 502 16.90 -49.60 34.37
N GLU A 503 17.40 -48.79 35.29
CA GLU A 503 18.46 -49.16 36.23
C GLU A 503 18.01 -50.27 37.19
N LEU A 504 16.80 -50.15 37.76
CA LEU A 504 16.23 -51.17 38.63
C LEU A 504 16.06 -52.51 37.89
N VAL A 505 15.56 -52.47 36.65
CA VAL A 505 15.41 -53.67 35.82
C VAL A 505 16.79 -54.27 35.53
N SER A 506 17.78 -53.46 35.17
CA SER A 506 19.16 -53.93 34.93
C SER A 506 19.77 -54.58 36.18
N ALA A 507 19.59 -53.97 37.34
CA ALA A 507 20.04 -54.51 38.62
C ALA A 507 19.33 -55.84 38.95
N LYS A 508 18.01 -55.92 38.73
CA LYS A 508 17.23 -57.17 38.92
C LYS A 508 17.66 -58.27 37.96
N VAL A 509 17.94 -57.96 36.69
CA VAL A 509 18.45 -58.95 35.73
C VAL A 509 19.82 -59.49 36.17
N LYS A 510 20.72 -58.63 36.63
CA LYS A 510 22.01 -59.06 37.21
C LYS A 510 21.81 -59.97 38.44
N ALA A 511 20.89 -59.63 39.32
CA ALA A 511 20.58 -60.45 40.50
C ALA A 511 19.99 -61.82 40.10
N ILE A 512 19.06 -61.86 39.13
CA ILE A 512 18.48 -63.10 38.60
C ILE A 512 19.57 -63.97 37.96
N ALA A 513 20.52 -63.39 37.22
CA ALA A 513 21.63 -64.13 36.65
C ALA A 513 22.49 -64.81 37.74
N GLY A 514 22.71 -64.15 38.88
CA GLY A 514 23.36 -64.75 40.05
C GLY A 514 22.58 -65.94 40.61
N VAL A 515 21.28 -65.77 40.85
CA VAL A 515 20.40 -66.84 41.37
C VAL A 515 20.34 -68.03 40.41
N LEU A 516 20.26 -67.80 39.10
CA LEU A 516 20.28 -68.87 38.09
C LEU A 516 21.58 -69.68 38.13
N SER A 517 22.72 -69.03 38.39
CA SER A 517 24.00 -69.72 38.56
C SER A 517 23.98 -70.66 39.78
N GLU A 518 23.50 -70.18 40.92
CA GLU A 518 23.37 -71.00 42.14
C GLU A 518 22.37 -72.15 41.97
N LEU A 519 21.25 -71.91 41.28
CA LEU A 519 20.26 -72.93 40.99
C LEU A 519 20.84 -74.03 40.09
N THR A 520 21.60 -73.65 39.06
CA THR A 520 22.26 -74.60 38.15
C THR A 520 23.24 -75.48 38.93
N GLN A 521 24.01 -74.90 39.85
CA GLN A 521 24.93 -75.64 40.72
C GLN A 521 24.18 -76.60 41.66
N SER A 522 23.05 -76.17 42.21
CA SER A 522 22.20 -77.00 43.07
C SER A 522 21.58 -78.18 42.31
N ILE A 523 21.09 -77.95 41.08
CA ILE A 523 20.58 -79.03 40.21
C ILE A 523 21.67 -80.05 39.90
N ALA A 524 22.90 -79.59 39.60
CA ALA A 524 24.03 -80.49 39.37
C ALA A 524 24.36 -81.35 40.60
N ALA A 525 24.35 -80.74 41.80
CA ALA A 525 24.56 -81.46 43.06
C ALA A 525 23.45 -82.49 43.33
N ILE A 526 22.17 -82.16 43.07
CA ILE A 526 21.04 -83.08 43.21
C ILE A 526 21.18 -84.24 42.21
N ALA A 527 21.53 -83.96 40.95
CA ALA A 527 21.73 -84.99 39.93
C ALA A 527 22.83 -85.97 40.35
N GLN A 528 23.96 -85.45 40.85
CA GLN A 528 25.05 -86.28 41.38
C GLN A 528 24.60 -87.11 42.60
N GLY A 529 23.89 -86.50 43.56
CA GLY A 529 23.35 -87.20 44.74
C GLY A 529 22.32 -88.27 44.38
N SER A 530 21.50 -88.02 43.36
CA SER A 530 20.53 -88.99 42.83
C SER A 530 21.25 -90.18 42.18
N GLN A 531 22.32 -89.94 41.42
CA GLN A 531 23.12 -91.00 40.82
C GLN A 531 23.79 -91.87 41.88
N GLN A 532 24.38 -91.26 42.91
CA GLN A 532 24.94 -91.98 44.07
C GLN A 532 23.88 -92.80 44.80
N SER A 533 22.68 -92.24 45.01
CA SER A 533 21.57 -92.95 45.66
C SER A 533 21.11 -94.15 44.84
N SER A 534 21.05 -94.01 43.51
CA SER A 534 20.71 -95.12 42.61
C SER A 534 21.77 -96.24 42.63
N GLU A 535 23.06 -95.89 42.66
CA GLU A 535 24.14 -96.86 42.81
C GLU A 535 24.06 -97.58 44.16
N LEU A 536 23.79 -96.85 45.23
CA LEU A 536 23.62 -97.42 46.57
C LEU A 536 22.42 -98.36 46.63
N ALA A 537 21.26 -97.94 46.10
CA ALA A 537 20.07 -98.79 46.03
C ALA A 537 20.34 -100.08 45.23
N THR A 538 21.09 -99.99 44.14
CA THR A 538 21.51 -101.15 43.35
C THR A 538 22.37 -102.10 44.17
N ARG A 539 23.35 -101.58 44.92
CA ARG A 539 24.18 -102.40 45.83
C ARG A 539 23.33 -103.05 46.93
N THR A 540 22.45 -102.29 47.60
CA THR A 540 21.57 -102.83 48.63
C THR A 540 20.65 -103.92 48.08
N GLN A 541 20.16 -103.79 46.85
CA GLN A 541 19.38 -104.84 46.20
C GLN A 541 20.21 -106.11 45.95
N GLN A 542 21.48 -105.97 45.54
CA GLN A 542 22.42 -107.09 45.40
C GLN A 542 22.68 -107.78 46.74
N ASP A 543 23.00 -107.00 47.78
CA ASP A 543 23.24 -107.51 49.13
C ASP A 543 22.02 -108.25 49.69
N ALA A 544 20.82 -107.69 49.48
CA ALA A 544 19.56 -108.33 49.89
C ALA A 544 19.31 -109.65 49.12
N ALA A 545 19.61 -109.69 47.82
CA ALA A 545 19.49 -110.91 47.01
C ALA A 545 20.46 -112.00 47.48
N GLU A 546 21.69 -111.61 47.86
CA GLU A 546 22.67 -112.53 48.44
C GLU A 546 22.24 -113.01 49.83
N GLY A 547 21.77 -112.10 50.69
CA GLY A 547 21.18 -112.43 51.99
C GLY A 547 19.99 -113.40 51.87
N SER A 548 19.12 -113.21 50.88
CA SER A 548 18.01 -114.12 50.60
C SER A 548 18.49 -115.52 50.20
N LYS A 549 19.57 -115.64 49.40
CA LYS A 549 20.17 -116.96 49.09
C LYS A 549 20.73 -117.62 50.35
N LEU A 550 21.34 -116.83 51.23
CA LEU A 550 21.92 -117.30 52.49
C LEU A 550 20.83 -117.80 53.45
N LEU A 551 19.72 -117.07 53.56
CA LEU A 551 18.52 -117.49 54.32
C LEU A 551 17.90 -118.77 53.74
N ALA A 552 17.81 -118.90 52.42
CA ALA A 552 17.31 -120.12 51.78
C ALA A 552 18.18 -121.35 52.12
N ARG A 553 19.52 -121.20 52.09
CA ARG A 553 20.45 -122.25 52.55
C ARG A 553 20.25 -122.59 54.03
N SER A 554 20.13 -121.57 54.89
CA SER A 554 19.89 -121.76 56.31
C SER A 554 18.58 -122.52 56.58
N ARG A 555 17.50 -122.17 55.86
CA ARG A 555 16.22 -122.89 55.92
C ARG A 555 16.35 -124.36 55.48
N GLN A 556 17.13 -124.64 54.42
CA GLN A 556 17.41 -126.00 53.99
C GLN A 556 18.16 -126.79 55.07
N SER A 557 19.16 -126.19 55.71
CA SER A 557 19.87 -126.79 56.85
C SER A 557 18.95 -127.05 58.04
N ILE A 558 18.06 -126.12 58.40
CA ILE A 558 17.05 -126.32 59.45
C ILE A 558 16.12 -127.49 59.09
N GLY A 559 15.67 -127.59 57.84
CA GLY A 559 14.86 -128.71 57.36
C GLY A 559 15.59 -130.06 57.50
N ALA A 560 16.88 -130.10 57.14
CA ALA A 560 17.71 -131.29 57.33
C ALA A 560 17.87 -131.66 58.82
N ILE A 561 18.02 -130.68 59.72
CA ILE A 561 18.06 -130.89 61.17
C ILE A 561 16.74 -131.43 61.70
N GLN A 562 15.60 -130.92 61.23
CA GLN A 562 14.28 -131.41 61.62
C GLN A 562 14.06 -132.86 61.17
N GLN A 563 14.46 -133.20 59.95
CA GLN A 563 14.40 -134.58 59.44
C GLN A 563 15.30 -135.51 60.26
N ALA A 564 16.54 -135.10 60.55
CA ALA A 564 17.45 -135.87 61.39
C ALA A 564 16.87 -136.08 62.81
N SER A 565 16.25 -135.04 63.40
CA SER A 565 15.56 -135.16 64.69
C SER A 565 14.35 -136.11 64.63
N GLY A 566 13.60 -136.11 63.52
CA GLY A 566 12.52 -137.06 63.26
C GLY A 566 13.02 -138.51 63.22
N ASN A 567 14.09 -138.76 62.46
CA ASN A 567 14.73 -140.08 62.40
C ASN A 567 15.25 -140.52 63.79
N VAL A 568 15.83 -139.60 64.57
CA VAL A 568 16.25 -139.89 65.96
C VAL A 568 15.04 -140.26 66.83
N ARG A 569 13.90 -139.60 66.67
CA ARG A 569 12.67 -139.92 67.39
C ARG A 569 12.15 -141.31 67.05
N GLU A 570 12.16 -141.67 65.77
CA GLU A 570 11.78 -143.00 65.29
C GLU A 570 12.72 -144.10 65.83
N ILE A 571 14.03 -143.82 65.91
CA ILE A 571 15.00 -144.69 66.58
C ILE A 571 14.67 -144.83 68.07
N ILE A 572 14.34 -143.72 68.77
CA ILE A 572 13.95 -143.76 70.19
C ILE A 572 12.69 -144.61 70.38
N ASP A 573 11.66 -144.46 69.54
CA ASP A 573 10.43 -145.26 69.61
C ASP A 573 10.74 -146.75 69.39
N THR A 574 11.61 -147.07 68.42
CA THR A 574 12.07 -148.45 68.18
C THR A 574 12.83 -149.02 69.37
N ILE A 575 13.72 -148.24 69.99
CA ILE A 575 14.44 -148.65 71.23
C ILE A 575 13.45 -148.86 72.37
N SER A 576 12.42 -148.01 72.49
CA SER A 576 11.37 -148.13 73.50
C SER A 576 10.55 -149.42 73.31
N ASP A 577 10.20 -149.76 72.06
CA ASP A 577 9.51 -151.00 71.72
C ASP A 577 10.37 -152.24 72.03
N ILE A 578 11.66 -152.21 71.67
CA ILE A 578 12.62 -153.28 72.02
C ILE A 578 12.76 -153.40 73.54
N ALA A 579 12.86 -152.29 74.27
CA ALA A 579 12.92 -152.30 75.73
C ALA A 579 11.64 -152.88 76.35
N GLY A 580 10.47 -152.56 75.80
CA GLY A 580 9.19 -153.15 76.19
C GLY A 580 9.13 -154.67 75.95
N GLN A 581 9.59 -155.13 74.78
CA GLN A 581 9.71 -156.57 74.47
C GLN A 581 10.73 -157.27 75.37
N THR A 582 11.86 -156.62 75.66
CA THR A 582 12.89 -157.15 76.56
C THR A 582 12.35 -157.25 77.99
N HIS A 583 11.55 -156.28 78.44
CA HIS A 583 10.88 -156.32 79.74
C HIS A 583 9.87 -157.47 79.81
N LEU A 584 9.10 -157.71 78.74
CA LEU A 584 8.18 -158.85 78.64
C LEU A 584 8.91 -160.20 78.62
N LEU A 585 10.03 -160.30 77.90
CA LEU A 585 10.89 -161.49 77.89
C LEU A 585 11.52 -161.74 79.27
N ALA A 586 12.03 -160.69 79.92
CA ALA A 586 12.58 -160.77 81.27
C ALA A 586 11.51 -161.13 82.31
N PHE A 587 10.29 -160.60 82.16
CA PHE A 587 9.14 -160.93 83.00
C PHE A 587 8.70 -162.39 82.81
N ASN A 588 8.61 -162.87 81.56
CA ASN A 588 8.34 -164.27 81.25
C ASN A 588 9.45 -165.19 81.78
N ALA A 589 10.72 -164.79 81.66
CA ALA A 589 11.85 -165.53 82.22
C ALA A 589 11.81 -165.55 83.76
N ALA A 590 11.41 -164.46 84.41
CA ALA A 590 11.24 -164.39 85.86
C ALA A 590 10.06 -165.26 86.35
N ILE A 591 8.95 -165.31 85.61
CA ILE A 591 7.84 -166.24 85.86
C ILE A 591 8.31 -167.69 85.73
N GLU A 592 9.03 -168.03 84.66
CA GLU A 592 9.49 -169.40 84.44
C GLU A 592 10.56 -169.82 85.45
N ALA A 593 11.42 -168.89 85.89
CA ALA A 593 12.37 -169.10 86.99
C ALA A 593 11.64 -169.32 88.34
N ALA A 594 10.55 -168.59 88.61
CA ALA A 594 9.71 -168.80 89.79
C ALA A 594 8.88 -170.09 89.74
N ARG A 595 8.74 -170.70 88.56
CA ARG A 595 8.03 -171.98 88.34
C ARG A 595 8.96 -173.20 88.42
N ALA A 596 10.28 -172.97 88.32
CA ALA A 596 11.32 -173.99 88.33
C ALA A 596 11.99 -174.21 89.71
N GLY A 597 11.53 -173.49 90.75
CA GLY A 597 11.82 -173.75 92.16
C GLY A 597 10.53 -173.86 92.95
#